data_AF-A0A1H0UQ01-F1
#
_entry.id   AF-A0A1H0UQ01-F1
#
_cell.length_a   1.000
_cell.length_b   1.000
_cell.length_c   1.000
_cell.angle_alpha   90.00
_cell.angle_beta   90.00
_cell.angle_gamma   90.00
#
_symmetry.space_group_name_H-M   'P 1'
#
loop_
_entity.id
_entity.type
_entity.pdbx_description
1 polymer ?
#
loop_
_entity_poly.entity_id
_entity_poly.type
_entity_poly.pdbx_seq_one_letter_code
_entity_poly.pdbx_strand_id
1 'polypeptide(L)'
;MPTVAESGFPGFAADSGLAIVAPRGLPADARARLHEALGEAMAAPEVRSKLIASGLEPAYEPANAVLSRIEDELPRMRAIAQRANIRAE
;
A
#
# COMPACT_ATOMS: atom_id res chain seq x y z
N MET A 1 5.05 9.25 -19.12
CA MET A 1 4.65 8.03 -19.86
C MET A 1 3.17 7.83 -19.61
N PRO A 2 2.34 7.51 -20.62
CA PRO A 2 0.92 7.26 -20.40
C PRO A 2 0.72 5.99 -19.56
N THR A 3 -0.34 5.97 -18.76
CA THR A 3 -0.74 4.78 -18.01
C THR A 3 -1.29 3.71 -18.96
N VAL A 4 -1.38 2.46 -18.48
CA VAL A 4 -2.03 1.37 -19.25
C VAL A 4 -3.51 1.68 -19.49
N ALA A 5 -4.18 2.35 -18.53
CA ALA A 5 -5.54 2.82 -18.70
C ALA A 5 -5.68 3.81 -19.86
N GLU A 6 -4.77 4.78 -19.96
CA GLU A 6 -4.70 5.76 -21.06
C GLU A 6 -4.31 5.11 -22.40
N SER A 7 -3.70 3.93 -22.37
CA SER A 7 -3.24 3.18 -23.55
C SER A 7 -4.29 2.24 -24.14
N GLY A 8 -5.56 2.36 -23.74
CA GLY A 8 -6.68 1.59 -24.30
C GLY A 8 -7.21 0.46 -23.43
N PHE A 9 -6.85 0.42 -22.15
CA PHE A 9 -7.38 -0.56 -21.18
C PHE A 9 -8.08 0.14 -19.99
N PRO A 10 -9.27 0.74 -20.19
CA PRO A 10 -9.97 1.45 -19.13
C PRO A 10 -10.19 0.58 -17.90
N GLY A 11 -9.91 1.13 -16.72
CA GLY A 11 -10.02 0.41 -15.45
C GLY A 11 -8.80 -0.45 -15.08
N PHE A 12 -7.79 -0.52 -15.95
CA PHE A 12 -6.49 -1.10 -15.57
C PHE A 12 -5.74 -0.12 -14.65
N ALA A 13 -5.72 -0.45 -13.36
CA ALA A 13 -4.88 0.21 -12.37
C ALA A 13 -4.15 -0.88 -11.58
N ALA A 14 -2.82 -0.84 -11.65
CA ALA A 14 -1.94 -1.71 -10.88
C ALA A 14 -0.98 -0.79 -10.13
N ASP A 15 -1.41 -0.38 -8.95
CA ASP A 15 -0.59 0.41 -8.03
C ASP A 15 -0.05 -0.50 -6.93
N SER A 16 1.24 -0.41 -6.65
CA SER A 16 1.93 -1.24 -5.67
C SER A 16 2.36 -0.36 -4.50
N GLY A 17 1.53 -0.37 -3.45
CA GLY A 17 1.84 0.34 -2.21
C GLY A 17 2.57 -0.55 -1.19
N LEU A 18 3.31 0.10 -0.28
CA LEU A 18 3.87 -0.56 0.89
C LEU A 18 2.89 -0.42 2.08
N ALA A 19 2.76 -1.47 2.87
CA ALA A 19 1.97 -1.47 4.09
C ALA A 19 2.82 -1.91 5.28
N ILE A 20 2.63 -1.25 6.42
CA ILE A 20 3.24 -1.64 7.69
C ILE A 20 2.19 -2.42 8.48
N VAL A 21 2.55 -3.66 8.84
CA VAL A 21 1.66 -4.58 9.56
C VAL A 21 2.26 -4.91 10.93
N ALA A 22 1.39 -5.10 11.92
CA ALA A 22 1.77 -5.46 13.28
C ALA A 22 1.00 -6.72 13.75
N PRO A 23 1.52 -7.45 14.76
CA PRO A 23 0.84 -8.64 15.27
C PRO A 23 -0.57 -8.37 15.77
N ARG A 24 -1.41 -9.42 15.69
CA ARG A 24 -2.74 -9.40 16.31
C ARG A 24 -2.60 -9.21 17.82
N GLY A 25 -3.42 -8.33 18.39
CA GLY A 25 -3.42 -8.05 19.83
C GLY A 25 -2.43 -6.97 20.26
N LEU A 26 -1.86 -6.19 19.33
CA LEU A 26 -1.02 -5.04 19.65
C LEU A 26 -1.73 -4.11 20.68
N PRO A 27 -1.11 -3.82 21.84
CA PRO A 27 -1.64 -2.90 22.83
C PRO A 27 -1.97 -1.51 22.24
N ALA A 28 -3.01 -0.87 22.77
CA ALA A 28 -3.52 0.40 22.23
C ALA A 28 -2.50 1.55 22.31
N ASP A 29 -1.69 1.58 23.37
CA ASP A 29 -0.61 2.54 23.56
C ASP A 29 0.52 2.33 22.54
N ALA A 30 0.94 1.08 22.32
CA ALA A 30 1.93 0.74 21.30
C ALA A 30 1.42 1.10 19.89
N ARG A 31 0.14 0.85 19.61
CA ARG A 31 -0.52 1.27 18.37
C ARG A 31 -0.47 2.78 18.18
N ALA A 32 -0.84 3.55 19.21
CA ALA A 32 -0.83 5.02 19.14
C ALA A 32 0.58 5.56 18.84
N ARG A 33 1.60 5.05 19.54
CA ARG A 33 3.00 5.44 19.32
C ARG A 33 3.50 5.12 17.91
N LEU A 34 3.13 3.97 17.36
CA LEU A 34 3.48 3.62 15.98
C LEU A 34 2.82 4.56 14.97
N HIS A 35 1.54 4.90 15.15
CA HIS A 35 0.86 5.84 14.28
C HIS A 35 1.50 7.23 14.30
N GLU A 36 1.83 7.74 15.48
CA GLU A 36 2.49 9.03 15.67
C GLU A 36 3.87 9.04 14.98
N ALA A 37 4.73 8.08 15.31
CA ALA A 37 6.07 7.99 14.76
C ALA A 37 6.08 7.82 13.22
N LEU A 38 5.12 7.08 12.66
CA LEU A 38 4.98 6.92 11.22
C LEU A 38 4.52 8.21 10.54
N GLY A 39 3.58 8.93 11.15
CA GLY A 39 3.15 10.23 10.66
C GLY A 39 4.31 11.24 10.63
N GLU A 40 5.08 11.32 11.72
CA GLU A 40 6.26 12.17 11.81
C GLU A 40 7.34 11.80 10.77
N ALA A 41 7.64 10.50 10.64
CA ALA A 41 8.62 10.03 9.66
C ALA A 41 8.20 10.36 8.22
N MET A 42 6.91 10.22 7.87
CA MET A 42 6.40 10.54 6.52
C MET A 42 6.33 12.05 6.25
N ALA A 43 6.30 12.88 7.30
CA ALA A 43 6.39 14.33 7.20
C ALA A 43 7.85 14.82 7.09
N ALA A 44 8.84 14.02 7.53
CA ALA A 44 10.24 14.39 7.49
C ALA A 44 10.77 14.54 6.04
N PRO A 45 11.31 15.71 5.65
CA PRO A 45 11.75 15.96 4.27
C PRO A 45 12.80 14.97 3.76
N GLU A 46 13.70 14.52 4.64
CA GLU A 46 14.76 13.57 4.29
C GLU A 46 14.18 12.19 3.93
N VAL A 47 13.20 11.72 4.72
CA VAL A 47 12.51 10.45 4.46
C VAL A 47 11.74 10.53 3.15
N ARG A 48 10.96 11.60 2.95
CA ARG A 48 10.24 11.84 1.69
C ARG A 48 11.18 11.84 0.48
N SER A 49 12.30 12.54 0.60
CA SER A 49 13.30 12.64 -0.47
C SER A 49 13.89 11.27 -0.83
N LYS A 50 14.21 10.44 0.18
CA LYS A 50 14.73 9.09 -0.03
C LYS A 50 13.71 8.15 -0.69
N LEU A 51 12.44 8.25 -0.29
CA LEU A 51 11.36 7.47 -0.89
C LEU A 51 11.13 7.87 -2.35
N ILE A 52 11.07 9.17 -2.65
CA ILE A 52 10.93 9.69 -4.02
C ILE A 52 12.13 9.25 -4.89
N ALA A 53 13.36 9.35 -4.37
CA ALA A 53 14.55 8.88 -5.06
C ALA A 53 14.52 7.37 -5.35
N SER A 54 13.75 6.60 -4.58
CA SER A 54 13.53 5.16 -4.77
C SER A 54 12.32 4.85 -5.67
N GLY A 55 11.68 5.88 -6.26
CA GLY A 55 10.51 5.74 -7.12
C GLY A 55 9.19 5.53 -6.38
N LEU A 56 9.15 5.77 -5.07
CA LEU A 56 7.94 5.68 -4.26
C LEU A 56 7.28 7.05 -4.13
N GLU A 57 5.95 7.08 -4.13
CA GLU A 57 5.18 8.27 -3.81
C GLU A 57 4.85 8.30 -2.31
N PRO A 58 5.39 9.24 -1.52
CA PRO A 58 5.22 9.22 -0.08
C PRO A 58 3.83 9.74 0.32
N ALA A 59 2.96 8.81 0.71
CA ALA A 59 1.66 9.09 1.32
C ALA A 59 1.54 8.37 2.66
N TYR A 60 1.10 9.09 3.69
CA TYR A 60 0.65 8.48 4.93
C TYR A 60 -0.85 8.24 4.86
N GLU A 61 -1.27 7.00 5.07
CA GLU A 61 -2.66 6.60 5.18
C GLU A 61 -2.94 6.06 6.59
N PRO A 62 -4.11 6.37 7.18
CA PRO A 62 -4.49 5.77 8.45
C PRO A 62 -4.71 4.25 8.27
N ALA A 63 -4.51 3.47 9.34
CA ALA A 63 -4.54 2.00 9.25
C ALA A 63 -5.86 1.43 8.73
N ASN A 64 -6.99 2.09 8.97
CA ASN A 64 -8.28 1.68 8.44
C ASN A 64 -8.36 1.80 6.91
N ALA A 65 -7.76 2.84 6.32
CA ALA A 65 -7.71 3.01 4.87
C ALA A 65 -6.86 1.91 4.22
N VAL A 66 -5.70 1.59 4.83
CA VAL A 66 -4.85 0.48 4.38
C VAL A 66 -5.60 -0.86 4.48
N LEU A 67 -6.33 -1.09 5.58
CA LEU A 67 -7.12 -2.31 5.75
C LEU A 67 -8.23 -2.43 4.70
N SER A 68 -8.99 -1.37 4.45
CA SER A 68 -10.03 -1.35 3.41
C SER A 68 -9.44 -1.66 2.04
N ARG A 69 -8.29 -1.08 1.69
CA ARG A 69 -7.61 -1.40 0.42
C ARG A 69 -7.22 -2.86 0.32
N ILE A 70 -6.68 -3.45 1.39
CA ILE A 70 -6.36 -4.88 1.42
C ILE A 70 -7.62 -5.73 1.22
N GLU A 71 -8.71 -5.39 1.91
CA GLU A 71 -10.00 -6.09 1.82
C GLU A 71 -10.61 -6.02 0.40
N ASP A 72 -10.43 -4.90 -0.29
CA ASP A 72 -10.91 -4.69 -1.67
C ASP A 72 -10.01 -5.37 -2.72
N GLU A 73 -8.69 -5.37 -2.50
CA GLU A 73 -7.70 -5.85 -3.46
C GLU A 73 -7.55 -7.38 -3.43
N LEU A 74 -7.60 -7.99 -2.24
CA LEU A 74 -7.41 -9.44 -2.07
C LEU A 74 -8.36 -10.29 -2.94
N PRO A 75 -9.68 -10.03 -3.01
CA PRO A 75 -10.59 -10.79 -3.88
C PRO A 75 -10.25 -10.62 -5.37
N ARG A 76 -9.86 -9.42 -5.78
CA ARG A 76 -9.49 -9.10 -7.17
C ARG A 76 -8.23 -9.85 -7.58
N MET A 77 -7.18 -9.77 -6.76
CA MET A 77 -5.92 -10.47 -6.98
C MET A 77 -6.12 -11.99 -7.00
N ARG A 78 -6.94 -12.52 -6.10
CA ARG A 78 -7.30 -13.94 -6.09
C ARG A 78 -7.96 -14.38 -7.40
N ALA A 79 -8.93 -13.61 -7.89
CA ALA A 79 -9.62 -13.92 -9.14
C ALA A 79 -8.67 -13.87 -10.35
N ILE A 80 -7.74 -12.90 -10.38
CA ILE A 80 -6.71 -12.79 -11.42
C ILE A 80 -5.78 -14.01 -11.39
N ALA A 81 -5.25 -14.37 -10.23
CA ALA A 81 -4.37 -15.53 -10.07
C ALA A 81 -5.05 -16.83 -10.52
N GLN A 82 -6.31 -17.03 -10.16
CA GLN A 82 -7.10 -18.19 -10.56
C GLN A 82 -7.31 -18.26 -12.08
N ARG A 83 -7.69 -17.15 -12.72
CA ARG A 83 -7.92 -17.10 -14.19
C ARG A 83 -6.63 -17.29 -14.98
N ALA A 84 -5.52 -16.77 -14.47
CA ALA A 84 -4.21 -16.87 -15.10
C ALA A 84 -3.46 -18.16 -14.73
N ASN A 85 -4.05 -19.04 -13.91
CA ASN A 85 -3.44 -20.28 -13.41
C ASN A 85 -2.06 -20.04 -12.76
N ILE A 86 -1.91 -18.92 -12.03
CA ILE A 86 -0.70 -18.57 -11.29
C ILE A 86 -0.62 -19.44 -10.04
N ARG A 87 0.55 -20.03 -9.78
CA ARG A 87 0.84 -20.83 -8.58
C ARG A 87 2.01 -20.21 -7.83
N ALA A 88 1.91 -20.18 -6.50
CA ALA A 88 3.09 -19.97 -5.68
C ALA A 88 3.94 -21.25 -5.78
N GLU A 89 5.23 -21.07 -6.02
CA GLU A 89 6.21 -22.17 -6.03
C GLU A 89 6.40 -22.75 -4.64
#